data_AF-A0A4Z1NLQ7-F1
#
_entry.id   AF-A0A4Z1NLQ7-F1
#
_cell.length_a   1.000
_cell.length_b   1.000
_cell.length_c   1.000
_cell.angle_alpha   90.00
_cell.angle_beta   90.00
_cell.angle_gamma   90.00
#
_symmetry.space_group_name_H-M   'P 1'
#
loop_
_entity.id
_entity.type
_entity.pdbx_description
1 polymer ?
#
loop_
_entity_poly.entity_id
_entity_poly.type
_entity_poly.pdbx_seq_one_letter_code
_entity_poly.pdbx_strand_id
1 'polypeptide(L)'
;MMYSPSPYQIKKQTDDGNLSPQKKGSTILYKPSPDLRRCSDLLFLMYHQNQTSKQNPPNNNSSKILAPKYLIIPNIITPETVKLFQQLLNSTRKPDTLDFDISINSKGYTWDARSESGKAIIGTVHGAAIAFFLLQHKRQFGVREIKMVGVWWEGRCWFQEGMERRWGLWVEIGEVGGGGGGFGGTVRRRDSGF
;
A
#
# COMPACT_ATOMS: atom_id res chain seq x y z
N MET A 1 -30.45 53.58 17.60
CA MET A 1 -29.14 53.64 18.29
C MET A 1 -28.13 52.91 17.43
N MET A 2 -27.24 53.66 16.79
CA MET A 2 -26.18 53.18 15.90
C MET A 2 -24.95 52.81 16.74
N TYR A 3 -24.39 51.62 16.54
CA TYR A 3 -23.08 51.26 17.09
C TYR A 3 -21.98 51.62 16.08
N SER A 4 -21.13 52.56 16.50
CA SER A 4 -19.90 52.97 15.83
C SER A 4 -18.80 51.93 16.03
N PRO A 5 -17.96 51.64 15.01
CA PRO A 5 -16.80 50.76 15.18
C PRO A 5 -15.62 51.48 15.87
N SER A 6 -14.86 50.71 16.64
CA SER A 6 -13.67 51.11 17.42
C SER A 6 -12.42 51.28 16.54
N PRO A 7 -11.56 52.31 16.76
CA PRO A 7 -10.34 52.52 16.00
C PRO A 7 -9.14 51.87 16.70
N TYR A 8 -8.75 50.66 16.27
CA TYR A 8 -7.43 50.13 16.61
C TYR A 8 -6.38 50.71 15.64
N GLN A 9 -5.71 51.75 16.10
CA GLN A 9 -4.49 52.32 15.51
C GLN A 9 -3.31 51.39 15.82
N ILE A 10 -2.76 50.72 14.80
CA ILE A 10 -1.46 50.04 14.90
C ILE A 10 -0.39 51.01 14.41
N LYS A 11 0.51 51.38 15.33
CA LYS A 11 1.64 52.29 15.14
C LYS A 11 2.58 51.77 14.05
N LYS A 12 3.00 52.67 13.14
CA LYS A 12 4.12 52.44 12.22
C LYS A 12 5.40 52.29 13.03
N GLN A 13 6.00 51.10 12.98
CA GLN A 13 7.33 50.85 13.49
C GLN A 13 8.34 51.39 12.46
N THR A 14 9.24 52.25 12.94
CA THR A 14 10.31 52.89 12.19
C THR A 14 11.40 51.88 11.82
N ASP A 15 11.95 52.08 10.62
CA ASP A 15 13.08 51.36 10.03
C ASP A 15 14.33 51.46 10.90
N ASP A 16 14.67 50.36 11.56
CA ASP A 16 16.03 50.12 12.04
C ASP A 16 16.73 49.25 10.99
N GLY A 17 17.74 49.82 10.34
CA GLY A 17 18.45 49.28 9.18
C GLY A 17 19.11 47.92 9.42
N ASN A 18 18.32 46.86 9.35
CA ASN A 18 18.80 45.48 9.31
C ASN A 18 18.97 45.08 7.84
N LEU A 19 20.16 45.35 7.30
CA LEU A 19 20.62 44.86 6.00
C LEU A 19 20.69 43.33 6.03
N SER A 20 19.55 42.69 5.78
CA SER A 20 19.51 41.30 5.37
C SER A 20 20.29 41.18 4.07
N PRO A 21 21.21 40.21 3.92
CA PRO A 21 21.92 40.02 2.67
C PRO A 21 20.89 39.76 1.58
N GLN A 22 20.77 40.70 0.62
CA GLN A 22 20.01 40.47 -0.60
C GLN A 22 20.71 39.33 -1.35
N LYS A 23 20.25 38.10 -1.11
CA LYS A 23 20.53 36.97 -1.98
C LYS A 23 20.06 37.39 -3.36
N LYS A 24 21.01 37.59 -4.28
CA LYS A 24 20.77 37.69 -5.72
C LYS A 24 19.74 36.64 -6.09
N GLY A 25 18.58 37.10 -6.55
CA GLY A 25 17.45 36.24 -6.87
C GLY A 25 17.86 35.21 -7.89
N SER A 26 18.14 33.99 -7.44
CA SER A 26 17.94 32.83 -8.28
C SER A 26 16.44 32.81 -8.54
N THR A 27 16.04 32.96 -9.80
CA THR A 27 14.68 32.64 -10.23
C THR A 27 14.48 31.17 -9.89
N ILE A 28 13.96 30.90 -8.69
CA ILE A 28 13.54 29.56 -8.31
C ILE A 28 12.44 29.24 -9.30
N LEU A 29 12.78 28.44 -10.31
CA LEU A 29 11.81 27.87 -11.23
C LEU A 29 10.84 27.08 -10.34
N TYR A 30 9.74 27.71 -9.97
CA TYR A 30 8.68 27.08 -9.20
C TYR A 30 8.12 25.98 -10.08
N LYS A 31 8.65 24.76 -9.90
CA LYS A 31 8.02 23.57 -10.43
C LYS A 31 6.62 23.55 -9.80
N PRO A 32 5.55 23.67 -10.58
CA PRO A 32 4.21 23.67 -10.01
C PRO A 32 4.06 22.40 -9.16
N SER A 33 3.43 22.57 -8.00
CA SER A 33 3.12 21.42 -7.15
C SER A 33 2.36 20.39 -7.99
N PRO A 34 2.68 19.09 -7.87
CA PRO A 34 1.97 18.07 -8.61
C PRO A 34 0.47 18.19 -8.34
N ASP A 35 -0.33 18.17 -9.41
CA ASP A 35 -1.78 18.30 -9.33
C ASP A 35 -2.36 17.00 -8.74
N LEU A 36 -2.57 17.02 -7.42
CA LEU A 36 -3.08 15.91 -6.62
C LEU A 36 -4.62 15.87 -6.73
N ARG A 37 -5.13 15.25 -7.80
CA ARG A 37 -6.59 15.19 -8.03
C ARG A 37 -7.27 14.06 -7.27
N ARG A 38 -6.52 13.04 -6.83
CA ARG A 38 -7.05 11.83 -6.21
C ARG A 38 -6.24 11.43 -4.98
N CYS A 39 -6.88 10.77 -4.02
CA CYS A 39 -6.20 10.26 -2.81
C CYS A 39 -5.09 9.24 -3.14
N SER A 40 -5.27 8.44 -4.19
CA SER A 40 -4.26 7.51 -4.74
C SER A 40 -2.96 8.19 -5.15
N ASP A 41 -3.01 9.47 -5.52
CA ASP A 41 -1.88 10.22 -6.04
C ASP A 41 -0.87 10.49 -4.92
N LEU A 42 -1.33 10.63 -3.66
CA LEU A 42 -0.46 10.72 -2.49
C LEU A 42 0.39 9.45 -2.32
N LEU A 43 -0.24 8.28 -2.39
CA LEU A 43 0.46 7.00 -2.30
C LEU A 43 1.46 6.84 -3.45
N PHE A 44 1.07 7.25 -4.66
CA PHE A 44 1.95 7.24 -5.82
C PHE A 44 3.14 8.18 -5.63
N LEU A 45 2.94 9.40 -5.13
CA LEU A 45 4.03 10.34 -4.86
C LEU A 45 5.01 9.79 -3.82
N MET A 46 4.51 9.21 -2.72
CA MET A 46 5.36 8.56 -1.72
C MET A 46 6.19 7.44 -2.33
N TYR A 47 5.58 6.61 -3.17
CA TYR A 47 6.27 5.54 -3.88
C TYR A 47 7.33 6.08 -4.85
N HIS A 48 6.95 7.07 -5.67
CA HIS A 48 7.82 7.70 -6.65
C HIS A 48 9.02 8.38 -5.99
N GLN A 49 8.81 9.12 -4.90
CA GLN A 49 9.88 9.75 -4.14
C GLN A 49 10.87 8.70 -3.63
N ASN A 50 10.38 7.63 -3.01
CA ASN A 50 11.23 6.53 -2.53
C ASN A 50 12.00 5.81 -3.64
N GLN A 51 11.44 5.69 -4.85
CA GLN A 51 12.12 5.16 -6.02
C GLN A 51 13.24 6.08 -6.48
N THR A 52 12.95 7.38 -6.65
CA THR A 52 13.93 8.37 -7.12
C THR A 52 15.08 8.57 -6.14
N SER A 53 14.84 8.46 -4.83
CA SER A 53 15.90 8.54 -3.81
C SER A 53 16.83 7.32 -3.79
N LYS A 54 16.42 6.19 -4.38
CA LYS A 54 17.20 4.93 -4.42
C LYS A 54 17.90 4.70 -5.75
N GLN A 55 17.54 5.44 -6.80
CA GLN A 55 18.22 5.36 -8.09
C GLN A 55 19.48 6.25 -8.05
N ASN A 56 20.64 5.64 -8.29
CA ASN A 56 21.84 6.37 -8.74
C ASN A 56 21.49 7.15 -10.04
N PRO A 57 22.16 8.28 -10.34
CA PRO A 57 21.74 9.19 -11.41
C PRO A 57 21.42 8.45 -12.71
N PRO A 58 20.29 8.80 -13.36
CA PRO A 58 19.68 7.97 -14.40
C PRO A 58 20.61 7.81 -15.59
N ASN A 59 20.89 6.57 -15.96
CA ASN A 59 21.38 6.26 -17.29
C ASN A 59 20.22 6.51 -18.27
N ASN A 60 20.44 7.41 -19.23
CA ASN A 60 19.44 8.30 -19.86
C ASN A 60 18.27 7.68 -20.67
N ASN A 61 18.03 6.36 -20.66
CA ASN A 61 17.20 5.75 -21.71
C ASN A 61 15.90 5.05 -21.27
N SER A 62 15.46 5.14 -20.01
CA SER A 62 14.07 4.73 -19.68
C SER A 62 13.47 5.54 -18.54
N SER A 63 12.64 6.53 -18.88
CA SER A 63 11.82 7.33 -17.94
C SER A 63 10.65 6.55 -17.31
N LYS A 64 10.67 5.22 -17.35
CA LYS A 64 9.56 4.37 -16.92
C LYS A 64 9.69 4.01 -15.45
N ILE A 65 8.77 4.51 -14.63
CA ILE A 65 8.68 4.18 -13.21
C ILE A 65 8.36 2.69 -13.07
N LEU A 66 9.15 1.98 -12.27
CA LEU A 66 8.89 0.56 -11.99
C LEU A 66 7.59 0.42 -11.21
N ALA A 67 6.81 -0.61 -11.50
CA ALA A 67 5.62 -0.91 -10.71
C ALA A 67 6.02 -1.49 -9.35
N PRO A 68 5.28 -1.20 -8.26
CA PRO A 68 5.53 -1.86 -6.98
C PRO A 68 5.31 -3.37 -7.13
N LYS A 69 6.26 -4.18 -6.62
CA LYS A 69 6.10 -5.65 -6.58
C LYS A 69 5.10 -6.07 -5.51
N TYR A 70 5.16 -5.41 -4.36
CA TYR A 70 4.26 -5.66 -3.22
C TYR A 70 3.62 -4.36 -2.76
N LEU A 71 2.34 -4.41 -2.43
CA LEU A 71 1.66 -3.37 -1.66
C LEU A 71 1.19 -3.96 -0.33
N ILE A 72 1.30 -3.17 0.74
CA ILE A 72 1.10 -3.60 2.12
C ILE A 72 0.15 -2.61 2.79
N ILE A 73 -0.95 -3.13 3.34
CA ILE A 73 -1.93 -2.38 4.13
C ILE A 73 -1.85 -2.92 5.57
N PRO A 74 -1.15 -2.22 6.47
CA PRO A 74 -1.09 -2.59 7.87
C PRO A 74 -2.36 -2.14 8.62
N ASN A 75 -2.62 -2.79 9.76
CA ASN A 75 -3.60 -2.34 10.75
C ASN A 75 -5.03 -2.19 10.21
N ILE A 76 -5.55 -3.24 9.58
CA ILE A 76 -6.93 -3.31 9.12
C ILE A 76 -7.87 -3.50 10.31
N ILE A 77 -8.71 -2.49 10.55
CA ILE A 77 -9.70 -2.47 11.65
C ILE A 77 -11.15 -2.59 11.17
N THR A 78 -11.39 -2.61 9.85
CA THR A 78 -12.73 -2.64 9.26
C THR A 78 -13.46 -3.94 9.66
N PRO A 79 -14.57 -3.88 10.43
CA PRO A 79 -15.20 -5.06 11.02
C PRO A 79 -15.60 -6.13 10.00
N GLU A 80 -16.14 -5.71 8.85
CA GLU A 80 -16.58 -6.59 7.77
C GLU A 80 -15.41 -7.35 7.16
N THR A 81 -14.28 -6.66 6.99
CA THR A 81 -13.05 -7.25 6.46
C THR A 81 -12.43 -8.22 7.47
N VAL A 82 -12.41 -7.82 8.75
CA VAL A 82 -11.91 -8.66 9.84
C VAL A 82 -12.74 -9.93 9.98
N LYS A 83 -14.07 -9.84 9.91
CA LYS A 83 -14.97 -11.00 9.94
C LYS A 83 -14.70 -11.94 8.76
N LEU A 84 -14.52 -11.40 7.56
CA LEU A 84 -14.17 -12.18 6.37
C LEU A 84 -12.82 -12.88 6.52
N PHE A 85 -11.80 -12.19 7.05
CA PHE A 85 -10.50 -12.81 7.33
C PHE A 85 -10.63 -13.95 8.33
N GLN A 86 -11.37 -13.77 9.42
CA GLN A 86 -11.62 -14.84 10.40
C GLN A 86 -12.31 -16.05 9.76
N GLN A 87 -13.31 -15.82 8.89
CA GLN A 87 -14.00 -16.89 8.17
C GLN A 87 -13.06 -17.67 7.25
N LEU A 88 -12.24 -16.97 6.46
CA LEU A 88 -11.27 -17.58 5.55
C LEU A 88 -10.20 -18.41 6.28
N LEU A 89 -9.77 -17.96 7.46
CA LEU A 89 -8.81 -18.69 8.27
C LEU A 89 -9.40 -19.97 8.84
N ASN A 90 -10.64 -19.88 9.33
CA ASN A 90 -11.35 -21.04 9.86
C ASN A 90 -11.63 -22.08 8.76
N SER A 91 -11.90 -21.64 7.52
CA SER A 91 -12.08 -22.55 6.38
C SER A 91 -10.77 -23.12 5.83
N THR A 92 -9.66 -22.39 5.96
CA THR A 92 -8.34 -22.82 5.45
C THR A 92 -7.63 -23.76 6.44
N ARG A 93 -7.95 -23.68 7.73
CA ARG A 93 -7.38 -24.56 8.75
C ARG A 93 -7.91 -25.99 8.56
N LYS A 94 -7.08 -26.87 8.00
CA LYS A 94 -7.32 -28.31 8.07
C LYS A 94 -7.31 -28.75 9.54
N PRO A 95 -8.24 -29.60 10.00
CA PRO A 95 -8.29 -30.05 11.39
C PRO A 95 -7.06 -30.87 11.82
N ASP A 96 -6.30 -31.48 10.88
CA ASP A 96 -5.34 -32.54 11.22
C ASP A 96 -3.85 -32.23 10.98
N THR A 97 -3.49 -31.02 10.53
CA THR A 97 -2.07 -30.63 10.40
C THR A 97 -1.71 -29.63 11.49
N LEU A 98 -1.20 -30.19 12.58
CA LEU A 98 -0.51 -29.50 13.67
C LEU A 98 0.88 -29.03 13.20
N ASP A 99 0.96 -28.30 12.07
CA ASP A 99 2.19 -27.62 11.68
C ASP A 99 2.26 -26.30 12.43
N PHE A 100 2.66 -26.46 13.68
CA PHE A 100 3.06 -25.42 14.59
C PHE A 100 4.47 -24.97 14.22
N ASP A 101 4.64 -24.36 13.04
CA ASP A 101 5.86 -23.60 12.77
C ASP A 101 5.76 -22.25 13.50
N ILE A 102 6.15 -22.28 14.77
CA ILE A 102 6.35 -21.10 15.61
C ILE A 102 7.67 -20.45 15.18
N SER A 103 7.69 -19.84 14.01
CA SER A 103 8.66 -18.78 13.74
C SER A 103 8.02 -17.46 14.16
N ILE A 104 8.65 -16.80 15.11
CA ILE A 104 8.11 -15.77 16.00
C ILE A 104 7.40 -14.62 15.25
N ASN A 105 6.10 -14.48 15.55
CA ASN A 105 5.23 -13.29 15.53
C ASN A 105 4.44 -12.83 14.28
N SER A 106 4.40 -13.59 13.19
CA SER A 106 3.34 -13.37 12.18
C SER A 106 2.84 -14.68 11.59
N LYS A 107 1.66 -15.13 12.03
CA LYS A 107 0.95 -16.19 11.29
C LYS A 107 0.23 -15.49 10.14
N GLY A 108 0.44 -15.99 8.93
CA GLY A 108 -0.20 -15.45 7.74
C GLY A 108 -0.56 -16.57 6.78
N TYR A 109 -1.58 -16.33 5.97
CA TYR A 109 -1.99 -17.21 4.90
C TYR A 109 -1.95 -16.46 3.58
N THR A 110 -1.64 -17.18 2.52
CA THR A 110 -1.56 -16.66 1.17
C THR A 110 -2.50 -17.42 0.28
N TRP A 111 -3.11 -16.70 -0.67
CA TRP A 111 -4.03 -17.25 -1.65
C TRP A 111 -3.71 -16.68 -3.02
N ASP A 112 -3.92 -17.49 -4.05
CA ASP A 112 -3.89 -17.01 -5.44
C ASP A 112 -5.06 -16.05 -5.68
N ALA A 113 -4.82 -14.94 -6.38
CA ALA A 113 -5.83 -13.92 -6.64
C ALA A 113 -7.05 -14.44 -7.43
N ARG A 114 -6.90 -15.54 -8.17
CA ARG A 114 -7.96 -16.19 -8.94
C ARG A 114 -8.73 -17.23 -8.14
N SER A 115 -8.24 -17.64 -6.98
CA SER A 115 -9.00 -18.49 -6.05
C SER A 115 -10.21 -17.75 -5.48
N GLU A 116 -11.24 -18.47 -5.05
CA GLU A 116 -12.42 -17.85 -4.43
C GLU A 116 -12.06 -17.03 -3.18
N SER A 117 -11.15 -17.53 -2.34
CA SER A 117 -10.61 -16.79 -1.19
C SER A 117 -9.88 -15.52 -1.62
N GLY A 118 -9.06 -15.60 -2.68
CA GLY A 118 -8.34 -14.46 -3.23
C GLY A 118 -9.29 -13.38 -3.76
N LYS A 119 -10.30 -13.78 -4.53
CA LYS A 119 -11.35 -12.88 -5.03
C LYS A 119 -12.13 -12.22 -3.89
N ALA A 120 -12.47 -12.99 -2.85
CA ALA A 120 -13.17 -12.47 -1.68
C ALA A 120 -12.35 -11.37 -0.97
N ILE A 121 -11.04 -11.57 -0.81
CA ILE A 121 -10.13 -10.57 -0.23
C ILE A 121 -10.03 -9.34 -1.14
N ILE A 122 -9.88 -9.53 -2.46
CA ILE A 122 -9.82 -8.42 -3.43
C ILE A 122 -11.12 -7.62 -3.45
N GLY A 123 -12.27 -8.28 -3.23
CA GLY A 123 -13.58 -7.65 -3.14
C GLY A 123 -13.81 -6.80 -1.90
N THR A 124 -12.92 -6.86 -0.91
CA THR A 124 -12.98 -5.96 0.26
C THR A 124 -12.64 -4.52 -0.13
N VAL A 125 -13.02 -3.55 0.70
CA VAL A 125 -12.68 -2.13 0.46
C VAL A 125 -11.16 -1.90 0.30
N HIS A 126 -10.34 -2.66 1.04
CA HIS A 126 -8.88 -2.58 1.00
C HIS A 126 -8.31 -3.17 -0.31
N GLY A 127 -8.82 -4.34 -0.72
CA GLY A 127 -8.47 -4.94 -2.01
C GLY A 127 -8.90 -4.07 -3.20
N ALA A 128 -10.10 -3.49 -3.13
CA ALA A 128 -10.61 -2.56 -4.14
C ALA A 128 -9.74 -1.31 -4.23
N ALA A 129 -9.32 -0.72 -3.10
CA ALA A 129 -8.43 0.45 -3.09
C ALA A 129 -7.11 0.19 -3.82
N ILE A 130 -6.52 -1.00 -3.62
CA ILE A 130 -5.33 -1.46 -4.35
C ILE A 130 -5.61 -1.56 -5.85
N ALA A 131 -6.71 -2.19 -6.24
CA ALA A 131 -7.08 -2.34 -7.64
C ALA A 131 -7.29 -0.97 -8.32
N PHE A 132 -7.96 -0.03 -7.62
CA PHE A 132 -8.14 1.34 -8.09
C PHE A 132 -6.81 2.07 -8.22
N PHE A 133 -5.90 1.92 -7.26
CA PHE A 133 -4.56 2.51 -7.35
C PHE A 133 -3.82 2.07 -8.62
N LEU A 134 -3.82 0.76 -8.91
CA LEU A 134 -3.19 0.21 -10.12
C LEU A 134 -3.87 0.70 -11.40
N LEU A 135 -5.20 0.76 -11.41
CA LEU A 135 -5.98 1.22 -12.56
C LEU A 135 -5.73 2.70 -12.87
N GLN A 136 -5.74 3.55 -11.83
CA GLN A 136 -5.56 5.00 -11.97
C GLN A 136 -4.14 5.37 -12.44
N HIS A 137 -3.15 4.54 -12.09
CA HIS A 137 -1.74 4.72 -12.47
C HIS A 137 -1.29 3.78 -13.61
N LYS A 138 -2.24 3.26 -14.41
CA LYS A 138 -1.95 2.37 -15.55
C LYS A 138 -0.99 3.00 -16.57
N ARG A 139 -1.02 4.33 -16.74
CA ARG A 139 -0.11 5.05 -17.66
C ARG A 139 1.34 4.96 -17.19
N GLN A 140 1.56 5.00 -15.88
CA GLN A 140 2.88 4.98 -15.26
C GLN A 140 3.39 3.55 -15.10
N PHE A 141 2.56 2.65 -14.57
CA PHE A 141 2.97 1.27 -14.25
C PHE A 141 2.81 0.28 -15.40
N GLY A 142 2.01 0.60 -16.42
CA GLY A 142 1.53 -0.36 -17.40
C GLY A 142 0.32 -1.16 -16.89
N VAL A 143 -0.07 -2.19 -17.63
CA VAL A 143 -1.20 -3.06 -17.23
C VAL A 143 -0.71 -4.05 -16.17
N ARG A 144 -1.23 -3.92 -14.96
CA ARG A 144 -0.86 -4.76 -13.81
C ARG A 144 -2.06 -5.54 -13.30
N GLU A 145 -1.79 -6.72 -12.77
CA GLU A 145 -2.77 -7.55 -12.06
C GLU A 145 -2.28 -7.94 -10.67
N ILE A 146 -3.21 -8.18 -9.76
CA ILE A 146 -2.93 -8.80 -8.47
C ILE A 146 -2.75 -10.30 -8.71
N LYS A 147 -1.60 -10.85 -8.34
CA LYS A 147 -1.26 -12.27 -8.52
C LYS A 147 -1.56 -13.08 -7.28
N MET A 148 -1.14 -12.58 -6.12
CA MET A 148 -1.31 -13.23 -4.84
C MET A 148 -1.78 -12.22 -3.81
N VAL A 149 -2.53 -12.71 -2.84
CA VAL A 149 -2.95 -11.95 -1.66
C VAL A 149 -2.54 -12.70 -0.42
N GLY A 150 -2.02 -11.98 0.56
CA GLY A 150 -1.62 -12.54 1.85
C GLY A 150 -2.20 -11.75 2.99
N VAL A 151 -2.80 -12.45 3.94
CA VAL A 151 -3.30 -11.85 5.18
C VAL A 151 -2.41 -12.34 6.32
N TRP A 152 -1.94 -11.42 7.14
CA TRP A 152 -1.24 -11.75 8.39
C TRP A 152 -1.96 -11.11 9.56
N TRP A 153 -1.66 -11.61 10.75
CA TRP A 153 -2.03 -10.95 11.98
C TRP A 153 -0.91 -10.98 12.98
N GLU A 154 -0.84 -9.91 13.77
CA GLU A 154 -0.01 -9.82 14.97
C GLU A 154 -0.92 -9.94 16.19
N GLY A 155 -0.63 -10.89 17.07
CA GLY A 155 -1.23 -10.96 18.40
C GLY A 155 -0.23 -10.41 19.42
N ARG A 156 -0.59 -9.36 20.15
CA ARG A 156 0.20 -8.96 21.32
C ARG A 156 -0.17 -9.90 22.47
N CYS A 157 0.79 -10.67 22.94
CA CYS A 157 0.59 -11.65 24.01
C CYS A 157 1.16 -11.17 25.34
N TRP A 158 0.82 -9.98 25.85
CA TRP A 158 1.35 -9.58 27.16
C TRP A 158 0.30 -8.75 27.92
N PHE A 159 -0.41 -9.42 28.82
CA PHE A 159 -1.28 -8.88 29.88
C PHE A 159 -2.69 -8.36 29.52
N GLN A 160 -3.67 -8.95 30.22
CA GLN A 160 -5.06 -8.52 30.45
C GLN A 160 -6.07 -8.50 29.26
N GLU A 161 -7.23 -9.07 29.57
CA GLU A 161 -8.49 -9.20 28.80
C GLU A 161 -8.62 -8.37 27.52
N GLY A 162 -8.52 -9.05 26.38
CA GLY A 162 -8.80 -8.51 25.06
C GLY A 162 -7.69 -8.82 24.05
N MET A 163 -7.68 -10.04 23.50
CA MET A 163 -6.79 -10.37 22.38
C MET A 163 -7.25 -9.62 21.12
N GLU A 164 -6.85 -8.35 20.97
CA GLU A 164 -7.06 -7.62 19.72
C GLU A 164 -5.99 -8.05 18.71
N ARG A 165 -6.43 -8.82 17.70
CA ARG A 165 -5.57 -9.17 16.57
C ARG A 165 -5.44 -7.97 15.65
N ARG A 166 -4.21 -7.53 15.39
CA ARG A 166 -3.95 -6.53 14.35
C ARG A 166 -3.81 -7.23 13.02
N TRP A 167 -4.73 -6.96 12.12
CA TRP A 167 -4.74 -7.55 10.79
C TRP A 167 -3.91 -6.74 9.81
N GLY A 168 -3.29 -7.42 8.86
CA GLY A 168 -2.67 -6.77 7.71
C GLY A 168 -2.91 -7.57 6.44
N LEU A 169 -2.87 -6.85 5.32
CA LEU A 169 -3.04 -7.39 3.98
C LEU A 169 -1.85 -6.97 3.11
N TRP A 170 -1.29 -7.92 2.37
CA TRP A 170 -0.32 -7.63 1.33
C TRP A 170 -0.78 -8.26 0.04
N VAL A 171 -0.38 -7.65 -1.06
CA VAL A 171 -0.67 -8.14 -2.39
C VAL A 171 0.60 -8.18 -3.21
N GLU A 172 0.75 -9.21 -4.03
CA GLU A 172 1.77 -9.26 -5.07
C GLU A 172 1.18 -8.78 -6.38
N ILE A 173 1.92 -7.91 -7.06
CA ILE A 173 1.52 -7.30 -8.32
C ILE A 173 2.39 -7.88 -9.43
N GLY A 174 1.75 -8.38 -10.47
CA GLY A 174 2.39 -8.91 -11.66
C GLY A 174 1.98 -8.17 -12.94
N GLU A 175 2.65 -8.52 -14.04
CA GLU A 175 2.21 -8.10 -15.38
C GLU A 175 1.03 -8.98 -15.83
N VAL A 176 0.06 -8.38 -16.52
CA VAL A 176 -1.00 -9.14 -17.19
C VAL A 176 -0.39 -9.91 -18.36
N GLY A 177 -0.54 -11.23 -18.36
CA GLY A 177 -0.02 -12.10 -19.43
C GLY A 177 1.43 -12.54 -19.28
N GLY A 178 2.14 -12.10 -18.23
CA GLY A 178 3.42 -12.68 -17.81
C GLY A 178 3.18 -14.05 -17.16
N GLY A 179 3.00 -15.07 -18.00
CA GLY A 179 2.96 -16.47 -17.57
C GLY A 179 4.32 -16.91 -17.04
N GLY A 180 4.55 -16.71 -15.74
CA GLY A 180 5.58 -17.45 -15.02
C GLY A 180 5.10 -18.89 -14.82
N GLY A 181 5.35 -19.75 -15.82
CA GLY A 181 5.35 -21.20 -15.62
C GLY A 181 6.33 -21.52 -14.49
N GLY A 182 5.80 -21.91 -13.34
CA GLY A 182 6.59 -22.09 -12.12
C GLY A 182 5.84 -22.79 -10.99
N PHE A 183 4.83 -23.60 -11.31
CA PHE A 183 4.38 -24.67 -10.41
C PHE A 183 4.68 -25.99 -11.09
N GLY A 184 5.90 -26.48 -10.89
CA GLY A 184 6.26 -27.87 -11.09
C GLY A 184 5.51 -28.73 -10.07
N GLY A 185 4.21 -28.89 -10.29
CA GLY A 185 3.43 -29.95 -9.68
C GLY A 185 3.86 -31.25 -10.35
N THR A 186 4.76 -31.98 -9.71
CA THR A 186 5.02 -33.38 -10.06
C THR A 186 3.75 -34.17 -9.75
N VAL A 187 2.79 -34.17 -10.67
CA VAL A 187 1.69 -35.13 -10.69
C VAL A 187 2.33 -36.47 -10.99
N ARG A 188 2.71 -37.20 -9.95
CA ARG A 188 2.99 -38.63 -10.07
C ARG A 188 1.68 -39.29 -10.52
N ARG A 189 1.59 -39.60 -11.82
CA ARG A 189 0.69 -40.63 -12.33
C ARG A 189 0.93 -41.88 -11.49
N ARG A 190 -0.05 -42.25 -10.67
CA ARG A 190 -0.20 -43.65 -10.29
C ARG A 190 -0.75 -44.35 -11.52
N ASP A 191 0.13 -45.06 -12.21
CA ASP A 191 -0.30 -46.10 -13.12
C ASP A 191 -1.06 -47.14 -12.27
N SER A 192 -2.37 -47.21 -12.50
CA SER A 192 -3.19 -48.34 -12.07
C SER A 192 -3.18 -49.31 -13.24
N GLY A 193 -2.22 -50.23 -13.21
CA GLY A 193 -2.30 -51.48 -13.95
C GLY A 193 -3.09 -52.49 -13.13
N PHE A 194 -3.91 -53.25 -13.84
CA PHE A 194 -4.71 -54.40 -13.39
C PHE A 194 -3.94 -55.39 -12.51
#